data_AF-A0A194PSX6-F1
#
_entry.id   AF-A0A194PSX6-F1
#
_cell.length_a   1.000
_cell.length_b   1.000
_cell.length_c   1.000
_cell.angle_alpha   90.00
_cell.angle_beta   90.00
_cell.angle_gamma   90.00
#
_symmetry.space_group_name_H-M   'P 1'
#
loop_
_entity.id
_entity.type
_entity.pdbx_description
1 polymer ?
#
loop_
_entity_poly.entity_id
_entity_poly.type
_entity_poly.pdbx_seq_one_letter_code
_entity_poly.pdbx_strand_id
1 'polypeptide(L)'
;MSWDSLESRDFLGGVPAHQLSATRLLSSPDPSRHQLEDPPEVFPFSEEYQGERNGALRWGSRFGPAHRPPPAGLLDCFRGCRSRLDQYLARRKIERGVRLYGQNEQRLAVKVWLSALRGVRHRSDKFALLGHLYQAYMDFGKYRESLEFAHRQLGISEELDSAPMRAEAYLNLARAHQTLGGLDRALSYARHALYNDCGGGSTAGCVHLTVASVSLELGAFSKAMDGFQKALAVAQSQNDNTLLLQVYVGLSELWRRLRDAERAVACAARACDLGRGPRAADLNTRHHRAALLQMAAALRARGELGDAHDYCNDFPFGTPPTLRESDLNSVLSDHSSQQATSSV
;
A
#
# COMPACT_ATOMS: atom_id res chain seq x y z
N MET A 1 -15.90 0.38 34.15
CA MET A 1 -16.36 1.74 34.47
C MET A 1 -15.95 2.64 33.32
N SER A 2 -16.93 3.18 32.60
CA SER A 2 -16.80 3.96 31.36
C SER A 2 -16.57 5.44 31.68
N TRP A 3 -15.60 6.05 31.00
CA TRP A 3 -15.28 7.47 31.14
C TRP A 3 -15.70 8.25 29.89
N ASP A 4 -17.01 8.46 29.78
CA ASP A 4 -17.57 9.60 29.05
C ASP A 4 -18.00 10.63 30.07
N SER A 5 -17.81 11.91 29.72
CA SER A 5 -18.21 13.13 30.46
C SER A 5 -17.10 13.76 31.29
N LEU A 6 -16.53 14.84 30.76
CA LEU A 6 -16.26 16.09 31.48
C LEU A 6 -15.91 17.18 30.46
N GLU A 7 -16.93 17.69 29.78
CA GLU A 7 -16.95 19.07 29.26
C GLU A 7 -18.04 19.83 30.01
N SER A 8 -17.65 20.75 30.88
CA SER A 8 -18.32 22.03 31.14
C SER A 8 -17.40 22.84 32.09
N ARG A 9 -16.76 23.91 31.61
CA ARG A 9 -17.27 25.29 31.55
C ARG A 9 -17.57 25.86 32.93
N ASP A 10 -16.69 26.75 33.39
CA ASP A 10 -16.93 28.19 33.53
C ASP A 10 -16.14 28.77 34.71
N PHE A 11 -15.19 29.67 34.42
CA PHE A 11 -15.05 30.88 35.22
C PHE A 11 -14.71 32.05 34.29
N LEU A 12 -15.67 32.96 34.24
CA LEU A 12 -15.70 34.22 33.50
C LEU A 12 -14.83 35.28 34.19
N GLY A 13 -14.32 36.19 33.36
CA GLY A 13 -13.79 37.49 33.78
C GLY A 13 -13.40 38.35 32.58
N GLY A 14 -14.41 38.96 31.92
CA GLY A 14 -14.23 40.01 30.89
C GLY A 14 -13.56 41.28 31.46
N VAL A 15 -13.27 42.34 30.70
CA VAL A 15 -14.09 43.03 29.69
C VAL A 15 -13.15 43.90 28.75
N PRO A 16 -13.59 44.80 27.84
CA PRO A 16 -13.58 44.58 26.38
C PRO A 16 -13.00 45.75 25.53
N ALA A 17 -13.27 45.68 24.20
CA ALA A 17 -13.33 46.77 23.20
C ALA A 17 -11.98 47.22 22.60
N HIS A 18 -11.78 47.35 21.28
CA HIS A 18 -12.70 47.77 20.21
C HIS A 18 -12.44 47.08 18.85
N GLN A 19 -13.53 46.63 18.23
CA GLN A 19 -13.94 46.83 16.83
C GLN A 19 -12.93 46.64 15.67
N LEU A 20 -13.03 45.44 15.08
CA LEU A 20 -13.39 45.17 13.68
C LEU A 20 -13.10 46.26 12.63
N SER A 21 -12.26 45.92 11.65
CA SER A 21 -12.67 46.08 10.25
C SER A 21 -12.05 44.96 9.38
N ALA A 22 -12.95 44.15 8.83
CA ALA A 22 -12.68 43.22 7.76
C ALA A 22 -12.32 44.02 6.50
N THR A 23 -11.07 43.96 6.07
CA THR A 23 -10.58 44.22 4.70
C THR A 23 -9.05 44.30 4.75
N ARG A 24 -8.33 43.16 4.70
CA ARG A 24 -6.94 43.17 4.16
C ARG A 24 -6.17 41.88 3.87
N LEU A 25 -6.74 40.67 3.92
CA LEU A 25 -5.94 39.47 3.57
C LEU A 25 -6.67 38.45 2.68
N LEU A 26 -7.46 38.95 1.72
CA LEU A 26 -7.88 38.19 0.55
C LEU A 26 -7.69 39.02 -0.72
N SER A 27 -6.49 38.95 -1.27
CA SER A 27 -6.20 39.18 -2.68
C SER A 27 -4.97 38.35 -3.03
N SER A 28 -5.19 37.06 -3.29
CA SER A 28 -4.26 36.23 -4.05
C SER A 28 -4.12 36.79 -5.47
N PRO A 29 -3.07 36.37 -6.19
CA PRO A 29 -3.29 35.22 -7.06
C PRO A 29 -2.25 34.11 -6.85
N ASP A 30 -2.78 32.88 -6.86
CA ASP A 30 -2.08 31.60 -7.02
C ASP A 30 -1.09 31.61 -8.20
N PRO A 31 0.03 30.88 -8.06
CA PRO A 31 0.39 29.96 -9.13
C PRO A 31 0.79 28.59 -8.57
N SER A 32 -0.21 27.77 -8.25
CA SER A 32 -0.14 26.31 -8.34
C SER A 32 0.02 25.88 -9.80
N ARG A 33 1.25 26.00 -10.33
CA ARG A 33 1.63 25.47 -11.63
C ARG A 33 3.11 25.06 -11.63
N HIS A 34 3.43 24.05 -10.83
CA HIS A 34 4.70 23.35 -10.98
C HIS A 34 4.55 22.36 -12.13
N GLN A 35 5.17 22.70 -13.27
CA GLN A 35 5.44 21.78 -14.36
C GLN A 35 6.27 20.61 -13.80
N LEU A 36 5.76 19.39 -13.99
CA LEU A 36 6.51 18.18 -13.73
C LEU A 36 7.64 18.15 -14.78
N GLU A 37 8.87 18.40 -14.34
CA GLU A 37 10.06 18.18 -15.16
C GLU A 37 10.20 16.67 -15.47
N ASP A 38 10.49 16.38 -16.74
CA ASP A 38 10.53 15.05 -17.34
C ASP A 38 11.54 14.10 -16.64
N PRO A 39 11.23 12.80 -16.49
CA PRO A 39 12.23 11.81 -16.09
C PRO A 39 13.21 11.48 -17.25
N PRO A 40 14.49 11.17 -16.97
CA PRO A 40 15.47 10.93 -18.01
C PRO A 40 15.22 9.61 -18.75
N GLU A 41 15.20 9.71 -20.07
CA GLU A 41 15.42 8.69 -21.12
C GLU A 41 15.09 7.23 -20.76
N VAL A 42 13.83 6.87 -21.00
CA VAL A 42 13.36 5.50 -21.15
C VAL A 42 13.71 5.02 -22.56
N PHE A 43 14.51 3.94 -22.67
CA PHE A 43 14.74 3.21 -23.92
C PHE A 43 13.39 2.84 -24.59
N PRO A 44 13.16 3.17 -25.88
CA PRO A 44 11.92 2.83 -26.53
C PRO A 44 11.96 1.36 -26.96
N PHE A 45 11.14 0.52 -26.31
CA PHE A 45 10.69 -0.72 -26.93
C PHE A 45 9.41 -0.39 -27.72
N SER A 46 9.55 -0.26 -29.03
CA SER A 46 8.46 0.06 -29.95
C SER A 46 7.51 -1.13 -30.08
N GLU A 47 6.33 -1.05 -29.45
CA GLU A 47 5.17 -1.84 -29.86
C GLU A 47 4.36 -1.00 -30.85
N GLU A 48 4.29 -1.47 -32.10
CA GLU A 48 3.52 -0.86 -33.17
C GLU A 48 2.03 -0.77 -32.80
N TYR A 49 1.52 0.46 -32.86
CA TYR A 49 0.17 0.85 -32.53
C TYR A 49 -0.75 0.63 -33.73
N GLN A 50 -1.62 -0.40 -33.68
CA GLN A 50 -2.81 -0.44 -34.54
C GLN A 50 -3.98 0.21 -33.79
N GLY A 51 -4.11 1.53 -33.97
CA GLY A 51 -5.22 2.31 -33.46
C GLY A 51 -6.46 2.15 -34.34
N GLU A 52 -7.51 1.51 -33.83
CA GLU A 52 -8.86 1.64 -34.39
C GLU A 52 -9.44 3.00 -33.95
N ARG A 53 -9.48 3.94 -34.89
CA ARG A 53 -10.17 5.23 -34.77
C ARG A 53 -11.67 5.00 -34.69
N ASN A 54 -12.26 5.13 -33.51
CA ASN A 54 -13.70 5.34 -33.38
C ASN A 54 -14.03 6.79 -33.74
N GLY A 55 -14.30 7.02 -35.03
CA GLY A 55 -14.90 8.26 -35.52
C GLY A 55 -16.33 8.39 -35.01
N ALA A 56 -16.54 9.36 -34.12
CA ALA A 56 -17.87 9.80 -33.72
C ALA A 56 -18.61 10.41 -34.92
N LEU A 57 -19.65 9.75 -35.39
CA LEU A 57 -20.69 10.37 -36.20
C LEU A 57 -21.96 10.46 -35.37
N ARG A 58 -22.36 11.71 -35.11
CA ARG A 58 -23.70 12.11 -34.68
C ARG A 58 -24.76 11.55 -35.64
N TRP A 59 -26.00 11.52 -35.15
CA TRP A 59 -27.33 11.65 -35.78
C TRP A 59 -28.26 10.75 -34.95
N GLY A 60 -29.25 11.27 -34.21
CA GLY A 60 -30.41 11.96 -34.73
C GLY A 60 -31.54 10.94 -34.91
N SER A 61 -32.44 10.85 -33.93
CA SER A 61 -33.51 9.85 -33.82
C SER A 61 -34.42 9.75 -35.06
N ARG A 62 -34.71 8.52 -35.53
CA ARG A 62 -36.05 8.07 -35.99
C ARG A 62 -36.04 6.57 -36.32
N PHE A 63 -37.14 5.92 -35.96
CA PHE A 63 -37.45 4.50 -36.14
C PHE A 63 -37.23 3.98 -37.58
N GLY A 64 -36.55 2.84 -37.71
CA GLY A 64 -36.33 2.05 -38.94
C GLY A 64 -35.94 0.60 -38.58
N PRO A 65 -36.15 -0.40 -39.46
CA PRO A 65 -36.28 -1.80 -39.08
C PRO A 65 -34.97 -2.38 -38.54
N ALA A 66 -35.08 -3.38 -37.66
CA ALA A 66 -33.98 -4.08 -37.04
C ALA A 66 -32.94 -4.54 -38.09
N HIS A 67 -31.87 -3.76 -38.25
CA HIS A 67 -30.65 -4.20 -38.89
C HIS A 67 -30.08 -5.32 -38.02
N ARG A 68 -30.34 -6.57 -38.41
CA ARG A 68 -29.52 -7.70 -37.96
C ARG A 68 -28.06 -7.31 -38.24
N PRO A 69 -27.13 -7.43 -37.28
CA PRO A 69 -25.72 -7.30 -37.61
C PRO A 69 -25.42 -8.28 -38.77
N PRO A 70 -24.56 -7.91 -39.73
CA PRO A 70 -24.22 -8.80 -40.84
C PRO A 70 -23.80 -10.17 -40.27
N PRO A 71 -24.06 -11.29 -40.96
CA PRO A 71 -23.64 -12.59 -40.46
C PRO A 71 -22.13 -12.52 -40.27
N ALA A 72 -21.68 -12.51 -39.01
CA ALA A 72 -20.27 -12.61 -38.70
C ALA A 72 -19.77 -13.83 -39.45
N GLY A 73 -18.82 -13.62 -40.38
CA GLY A 73 -18.32 -14.73 -41.19
C GLY A 73 -17.83 -15.84 -40.27
N LEU A 74 -17.87 -17.09 -40.73
CA LEU A 74 -17.36 -18.24 -39.95
C LEU A 74 -15.98 -17.91 -39.33
N LEU A 75 -15.15 -17.20 -40.08
CA LEU A 75 -13.83 -16.69 -39.68
C LEU A 75 -13.86 -15.67 -38.53
N ASP A 76 -14.84 -14.76 -38.48
CA ASP A 76 -14.99 -13.79 -37.38
C ASP A 76 -15.48 -14.46 -36.11
N CYS A 77 -16.36 -15.47 -36.24
CA CYS A 77 -16.75 -16.35 -35.14
C CYS A 77 -15.55 -17.15 -34.62
N PHE A 78 -14.72 -17.73 -35.50
CA PHE A 78 -13.49 -18.42 -35.12
C PHE A 78 -12.47 -17.48 -34.44
N ARG A 79 -12.28 -16.26 -34.95
CA ARG A 79 -11.41 -15.24 -34.33
C ARG A 79 -11.91 -14.83 -32.95
N GLY A 80 -13.23 -14.63 -32.80
CA GLY A 80 -13.87 -14.32 -31.52
C GLY A 80 -13.78 -15.47 -30.50
N CYS A 81 -13.97 -16.71 -30.93
CA CYS A 81 -13.79 -17.89 -30.08
C CYS A 81 -12.33 -18.05 -29.65
N ARG A 82 -11.38 -17.85 -30.57
CA ARG A 82 -9.95 -17.89 -30.27
C ARG A 82 -9.55 -16.81 -29.27
N SER A 83 -10.01 -15.56 -29.44
CA SER A 83 -9.67 -14.49 -28.51
C SER A 83 -10.24 -14.70 -27.11
N ARG A 84 -11.46 -15.24 -26.99
CA ARG A 84 -12.05 -15.63 -25.69
C ARG A 84 -11.27 -16.77 -25.04
N LEU A 85 -10.86 -17.76 -25.82
CA LEU A 85 -10.05 -18.87 -25.32
C LEU A 85 -8.67 -18.40 -24.85
N ASP A 86 -8.00 -17.56 -25.63
CA ASP A 86 -6.69 -16.98 -25.30
C ASP A 86 -6.78 -16.17 -23.98
N GLN A 87 -7.84 -15.37 -23.82
CA GLN A 87 -8.08 -14.62 -22.59
C GLN A 87 -8.37 -15.53 -21.40
N TYR A 88 -9.18 -16.57 -21.58
CA TYR A 88 -9.44 -17.57 -20.54
C TYR A 88 -8.16 -18.28 -20.08
N LEU A 89 -7.31 -18.68 -21.04
CA LEU A 89 -6.01 -19.29 -20.76
C LEU A 89 -5.07 -18.31 -20.06
N ALA A 90 -5.08 -17.03 -20.44
CA ALA A 90 -4.30 -15.99 -19.78
C ALA A 90 -4.74 -15.83 -18.31
N ARG A 91 -6.05 -15.75 -18.03
CA ARG A 91 -6.58 -15.68 -16.67
C ARG A 91 -6.20 -16.90 -15.83
N ARG A 92 -6.31 -18.11 -16.40
CA ARG A 92 -5.84 -19.34 -15.71
C ARG A 92 -4.35 -19.31 -15.40
N LYS A 93 -3.51 -18.72 -16.26
CA LYS A 93 -2.07 -18.54 -15.98
C LYS A 93 -1.85 -17.56 -14.83
N ILE A 94 -2.61 -16.46 -14.76
CA ILE A 94 -2.54 -15.51 -13.64
C ILE A 94 -2.88 -16.22 -12.32
N GLU A 95 -4.02 -16.92 -12.28
CA GLU A 95 -4.46 -17.68 -11.11
C GLU A 95 -3.47 -18.77 -10.69
N ARG A 96 -2.85 -19.45 -11.66
CA ARG A 96 -1.77 -20.40 -11.39
C ARG A 96 -0.58 -19.70 -10.74
N GLY A 97 -0.18 -18.53 -11.25
CA GLY A 97 0.90 -17.75 -10.64
C GLY A 97 0.59 -17.34 -9.21
N VAL A 98 -0.64 -16.94 -8.90
CA VAL A 98 -1.07 -16.61 -7.53
C VAL A 98 -0.94 -17.83 -6.60
N ARG A 99 -1.37 -19.01 -7.04
CA ARG A 99 -1.20 -20.25 -6.26
C ARG A 99 0.27 -20.58 -6.00
N LEU A 100 1.12 -20.48 -7.03
CA LEU A 100 2.56 -20.70 -6.91
C LEU A 100 3.21 -19.70 -5.94
N TYR A 101 2.75 -18.45 -5.96
CA TYR A 101 3.24 -17.41 -5.04
C TYR A 101 2.92 -17.76 -3.59
N GLY A 102 1.71 -18.26 -3.31
CA GLY A 102 1.32 -18.74 -1.98
C GLY A 102 2.06 -20.00 -1.52
N GLN A 103 2.53 -20.83 -2.44
CA GLN A 103 3.35 -22.03 -2.16
C GLN A 103 4.83 -21.70 -1.91
N ASN A 104 5.20 -20.43 -1.73
CA ASN A 104 6.57 -19.94 -1.62
C ASN A 104 7.44 -20.14 -2.89
N GLU A 105 6.86 -20.52 -4.03
CA GLU A 105 7.55 -20.61 -5.33
C GLU A 105 7.55 -19.26 -6.07
N GLN A 106 7.91 -18.19 -5.37
CA GLN A 106 7.75 -16.80 -5.81
C GLN A 106 8.47 -16.51 -7.14
N ARG A 107 9.68 -17.07 -7.33
CA ARG A 107 10.45 -16.89 -8.58
C ARG A 107 9.75 -17.52 -9.79
N LEU A 108 9.11 -18.67 -9.61
CA LEU A 108 8.36 -19.35 -10.67
C LEU A 108 7.06 -18.61 -10.96
N ALA A 109 6.36 -18.16 -9.92
CA ALA A 109 5.16 -17.33 -10.06
C ALA A 109 5.42 -16.09 -10.92
N VAL A 110 6.50 -15.34 -10.64
CA VAL A 110 6.87 -14.15 -11.43
C VAL A 110 7.18 -14.51 -12.89
N LYS A 111 7.89 -15.61 -13.16
CA LYS A 111 8.13 -16.07 -14.54
C LYS A 111 6.81 -16.36 -15.27
N VAL A 112 5.87 -17.04 -14.61
CA VAL A 112 4.54 -17.33 -15.16
C VAL A 112 3.78 -16.04 -15.44
N TRP A 113 3.76 -15.09 -14.50
CA TRP A 113 3.09 -13.80 -14.67
C TRP A 113 3.68 -12.95 -15.80
N LEU A 114 5.01 -12.87 -15.91
CA LEU A 114 5.66 -12.17 -17.02
C LEU A 114 5.32 -12.81 -18.39
N SER A 115 5.22 -14.14 -18.45
CA SER A 115 4.79 -14.83 -19.67
C SER A 115 3.32 -14.56 -20.00
N ALA A 116 2.46 -14.44 -18.97
CA ALA A 116 1.04 -14.15 -19.13
C ALA A 116 0.81 -12.71 -19.60
N LEU A 117 1.64 -11.76 -19.16
CA LEU A 117 1.48 -10.33 -19.45
C LEU A 117 1.43 -10.01 -20.95
N ARG A 118 2.14 -10.78 -21.78
CA ARG A 118 2.15 -10.64 -23.24
C ARG A 118 0.85 -11.08 -23.92
N GLY A 119 0.07 -11.93 -23.25
CA GLY A 119 -1.15 -12.53 -23.80
C GLY A 119 -2.46 -11.97 -23.26
N VAL A 120 -2.42 -11.16 -22.18
CA VAL A 120 -3.63 -10.59 -21.57
C VAL A 120 -4.11 -9.40 -22.40
N ARG A 121 -5.35 -9.49 -22.90
CA ARG A 121 -5.98 -8.42 -23.71
C ARG A 121 -6.87 -7.52 -22.88
N HIS A 122 -7.62 -8.07 -21.93
CA HIS A 122 -8.47 -7.25 -21.06
C HIS A 122 -7.62 -6.38 -20.14
N ARG A 123 -7.93 -5.07 -20.16
CA ARG A 123 -7.22 -4.05 -19.38
C ARG A 123 -7.36 -4.27 -17.88
N SER A 124 -8.53 -4.70 -17.40
CA SER A 124 -8.76 -5.05 -15.99
C SER A 124 -7.88 -6.22 -15.50
N ASP A 125 -7.82 -7.30 -16.27
CA ASP A 125 -6.98 -8.47 -15.95
C ASP A 125 -5.50 -8.11 -16.01
N LYS A 126 -5.12 -7.24 -16.97
CA LYS A 126 -3.75 -6.72 -17.09
C LYS A 126 -3.37 -5.87 -15.88
N PHE A 127 -4.29 -5.02 -15.40
CA PHE A 127 -4.10 -4.24 -14.18
C PHE A 127 -3.86 -5.13 -12.95
N ALA A 128 -4.68 -6.16 -12.75
CA ALA A 128 -4.51 -7.08 -11.62
C ALA A 128 -3.17 -7.83 -11.70
N LEU A 129 -2.78 -8.29 -12.90
CA LEU A 129 -1.50 -8.94 -13.13
C LEU A 129 -0.30 -8.03 -12.83
N LEU A 130 -0.39 -6.76 -13.23
CA LEU A 130 0.64 -5.76 -12.91
C LEU A 130 0.72 -5.52 -11.40
N GLY A 131 -0.40 -5.52 -10.67
CA GLY A 131 -0.42 -5.43 -9.21
C GLY A 131 0.28 -6.62 -8.53
N HIS A 132 0.10 -7.84 -9.05
CA HIS A 132 0.83 -9.01 -8.56
C HIS A 132 2.35 -8.91 -8.82
N LEU A 133 2.75 -8.45 -10.01
CA LEU A 133 4.16 -8.23 -10.34
C LEU A 133 4.77 -7.13 -9.47
N TYR A 134 4.07 -6.01 -9.29
CA TYR A 134 4.45 -4.95 -8.36
C TYR A 134 4.74 -5.52 -6.97
N GLN A 135 3.79 -6.26 -6.40
CA GLN A 135 3.93 -6.80 -5.05
C GLN A 135 5.10 -7.79 -4.94
N ALA A 136 5.33 -8.62 -5.95
CA ALA A 136 6.45 -9.55 -5.98
C ALA A 136 7.81 -8.84 -6.05
N TYR A 137 7.92 -7.76 -6.83
CA TYR A 137 9.15 -6.98 -6.90
C TYR A 137 9.42 -6.20 -5.61
N MET A 138 8.37 -5.69 -4.95
CA MET A 138 8.48 -5.14 -3.60
C MET A 138 9.02 -6.19 -2.61
N ASP A 139 8.56 -7.43 -2.69
CA ASP A 139 9.01 -8.52 -1.81
C ASP A 139 10.45 -8.96 -2.08
N PHE A 140 10.92 -8.83 -3.32
CA PHE A 140 12.31 -9.09 -3.69
C PHE A 140 13.26 -7.92 -3.39
N GLY A 141 12.77 -6.81 -2.82
CA GLY A 141 13.58 -5.62 -2.57
C GLY A 141 13.91 -4.79 -3.82
N LYS A 142 13.26 -5.10 -4.95
CA LYS A 142 13.44 -4.45 -6.25
C LYS A 142 12.48 -3.27 -6.39
N TYR A 143 12.66 -2.28 -5.52
CA TYR A 143 11.71 -1.18 -5.34
C TYR A 143 11.69 -0.19 -6.53
N ARG A 144 12.78 -0.08 -7.28
CA ARG A 144 12.81 0.80 -8.47
C ARG A 144 12.05 0.16 -9.62
N GLU A 145 12.28 -1.12 -9.87
CA GLU A 145 11.58 -1.86 -10.92
C GLU A 145 10.08 -2.02 -10.61
N SER A 146 9.69 -2.06 -9.32
CA SER A 146 8.27 -2.11 -8.94
C SER A 146 7.50 -0.86 -9.39
N LEU A 147 8.14 0.32 -9.41
CA LEU A 147 7.51 1.56 -9.87
C LEU A 147 7.03 1.47 -11.31
N GLU A 148 7.75 0.76 -12.19
CA GLU A 148 7.33 0.57 -13.58
C GLU A 148 5.96 -0.11 -13.68
N PHE A 149 5.72 -1.13 -12.85
CA PHE A 149 4.44 -1.84 -12.81
C PHE A 149 3.33 -0.97 -12.23
N ALA A 150 3.62 -0.20 -11.18
CA ALA A 150 2.66 0.73 -10.58
C ALA A 150 2.28 1.88 -11.53
N HIS A 151 3.23 2.45 -12.28
CA HIS A 151 2.94 3.44 -13.32
C HIS A 151 2.10 2.87 -14.47
N ARG A 152 2.38 1.63 -14.90
CA ARG A 152 1.54 0.94 -15.90
C ARG A 152 0.12 0.68 -15.38
N GLN A 153 -0.04 0.35 -14.09
CA GLN A 153 -1.36 0.26 -13.46
C GLN A 153 -2.09 1.60 -13.51
N LEU A 154 -1.39 2.71 -13.21
CA LEU A 154 -1.97 4.05 -13.27
C LEU A 154 -2.47 4.37 -14.68
N GLY A 155 -1.66 4.14 -15.72
CA GLY A 155 -2.08 4.37 -17.11
C GLY A 155 -3.34 3.57 -17.50
N ILE A 156 -3.44 2.30 -17.10
CA ILE A 156 -4.65 1.50 -17.34
C ILE A 156 -5.87 2.05 -16.57
N SER A 157 -5.67 2.51 -15.34
CA SER A 157 -6.76 3.05 -14.53
C SER A 157 -7.29 4.39 -15.07
N GLU A 158 -6.45 5.17 -15.75
CA GLU A 158 -6.83 6.38 -16.47
C GLU A 158 -7.56 6.04 -17.77
N GLU A 159 -7.07 5.08 -18.55
CA GLU A 159 -7.74 4.59 -19.77
C GLU A 159 -9.16 4.07 -19.50
N LEU A 160 -9.37 3.40 -18.36
CA LEU A 160 -10.66 2.83 -17.96
C LEU A 160 -11.54 3.80 -17.17
N ASP A 161 -11.06 5.01 -16.90
CA ASP A 161 -11.67 6.02 -16.03
C ASP A 161 -12.19 5.44 -14.68
N SER A 162 -11.41 4.55 -14.07
CA SER A 162 -11.82 3.85 -12.85
C SER A 162 -11.15 4.48 -11.62
N ALA A 163 -11.92 5.26 -10.86
CA ALA A 163 -11.50 5.85 -9.58
C ALA A 163 -10.89 4.82 -8.59
N PRO A 164 -11.50 3.65 -8.32
CA PRO A 164 -10.92 2.70 -7.37
C PRO A 164 -9.60 2.09 -7.89
N MET A 165 -9.47 1.86 -9.20
CA MET A 165 -8.21 1.38 -9.78
C MET A 165 -7.11 2.46 -9.73
N ARG A 166 -7.48 3.74 -9.92
CA ARG A 166 -6.55 4.87 -9.74
C ARG A 166 -6.07 4.93 -8.30
N ALA A 167 -6.97 4.78 -7.33
CA ALA A 167 -6.65 4.77 -5.91
C ALA A 167 -5.62 3.69 -5.56
N GLU A 168 -5.83 2.47 -6.06
CA GLU A 168 -4.91 1.34 -5.86
C GLU A 168 -3.54 1.59 -6.52
N ALA A 169 -3.51 2.12 -7.75
CA ALA A 169 -2.25 2.45 -8.42
C ALA A 169 -1.46 3.53 -7.66
N TYR A 170 -2.14 4.57 -7.17
CA TYR A 170 -1.53 5.60 -6.33
C TYR A 170 -1.04 5.06 -4.98
N LEU A 171 -1.77 4.13 -4.36
CA LEU A 171 -1.32 3.44 -3.16
C LEU A 171 -0.02 2.66 -3.41
N ASN A 172 0.08 1.95 -4.53
CA ASN A 172 1.28 1.21 -4.88
C ASN A 172 2.47 2.15 -5.12
N LEU A 173 2.28 3.26 -5.82
CA LEU A 173 3.31 4.29 -5.97
C LEU A 173 3.73 4.88 -4.61
N ALA A 174 2.77 5.16 -3.73
CA ALA A 174 3.05 5.69 -2.39
C ALA A 174 3.94 4.74 -1.58
N ARG A 175 3.61 3.45 -1.54
CA ARG A 175 4.36 2.44 -0.81
C ARG A 175 5.77 2.24 -1.38
N ALA A 176 5.93 2.21 -2.70
CA ALA A 176 7.24 2.13 -3.33
C ALA A 176 8.12 3.35 -3.01
N HIS A 177 7.56 4.56 -3.12
CA HIS A 177 8.29 5.78 -2.76
C HIS A 177 8.65 5.85 -1.28
N GLN A 178 7.78 5.38 -0.39
CA GLN A 178 8.10 5.26 1.03
C GLN A 178 9.33 4.37 1.24
N THR A 179 9.34 3.17 0.65
CA THR A 179 10.48 2.24 0.79
C THR A 179 11.78 2.76 0.19
N LEU A 180 11.69 3.63 -0.82
CA LEU A 180 12.83 4.31 -1.44
C LEU A 180 13.30 5.56 -0.67
N GLY A 181 12.62 5.94 0.42
CA GLY A 181 12.91 7.13 1.22
C GLY A 181 12.36 8.44 0.64
N GLY A 182 11.59 8.40 -0.44
CA GLY A 182 10.93 9.55 -1.04
C GLY A 182 9.64 9.93 -0.32
N LEU A 183 9.74 10.31 0.96
CA LEU A 183 8.59 10.46 1.88
C LEU A 183 7.57 11.51 1.42
N ASP A 184 8.02 12.65 0.90
CA ASP A 184 7.11 13.70 0.41
C ASP A 184 6.30 13.23 -0.80
N ARG A 185 6.95 12.51 -1.73
CA ARG A 185 6.28 11.92 -2.90
C ARG A 185 5.31 10.83 -2.47
N ALA A 186 5.72 9.98 -1.51
CA ALA A 186 4.85 8.95 -0.95
C ALA A 186 3.57 9.53 -0.37
N LEU A 187 3.68 10.62 0.40
CA LEU A 187 2.54 11.32 0.98
C LEU A 187 1.67 11.99 -0.08
N SER A 188 2.27 12.57 -1.12
CA SER A 188 1.53 13.12 -2.27
C SER A 188 0.70 12.05 -2.97
N TYR A 189 1.30 10.90 -3.30
CA TYR A 189 0.58 9.80 -3.92
C TYR A 189 -0.51 9.21 -3.02
N ALA A 190 -0.24 9.07 -1.71
CA ALA A 190 -1.26 8.61 -0.77
C ALA A 190 -2.45 9.59 -0.67
N ARG A 191 -2.22 10.90 -0.80
CA ARG A 191 -3.31 11.89 -0.90
C ARG A 191 -4.09 11.77 -2.20
N HIS A 192 -3.41 11.55 -3.33
CA HIS A 192 -4.10 11.28 -4.59
C HIS A 192 -4.93 10.00 -4.52
N ALA A 193 -4.46 8.97 -3.80
CA ALA A 193 -5.25 7.78 -3.53
C ALA A 193 -6.49 8.09 -2.71
N LEU A 194 -6.42 8.91 -1.65
CA LEU A 194 -7.61 9.31 -0.87
C LEU A 194 -8.60 10.16 -1.66
N TYR A 195 -8.12 10.99 -2.59
CA TYR A 195 -8.97 11.83 -3.43
C TYR A 195 -9.76 11.02 -4.46
N ASN A 196 -9.13 9.99 -5.03
CA ASN A 196 -9.80 9.06 -5.92
C ASN A 196 -10.49 8.01 -5.05
N ASP A 197 -11.80 8.14 -4.84
CA ASP A 197 -12.61 7.24 -4.00
C ASP A 197 -12.04 5.82 -3.90
N CYS A 198 -11.51 5.49 -2.72
CA CYS A 198 -10.87 4.21 -2.42
C CYS A 198 -11.85 3.02 -2.46
N GLY A 199 -13.11 3.23 -2.87
CA GLY A 199 -14.11 2.20 -3.06
C GLY A 199 -14.62 1.60 -1.76
N GLY A 200 -14.64 2.37 -0.67
CA GLY A 200 -15.16 1.98 0.66
C GLY A 200 -14.51 0.75 1.32
N GLY A 201 -13.47 0.17 0.70
CA GLY A 201 -12.93 -1.17 1.01
C GLY A 201 -11.55 -1.18 1.68
N SER A 202 -10.87 -2.34 1.63
CA SER A 202 -9.56 -2.59 2.28
C SER A 202 -8.47 -1.64 1.74
N THR A 203 -8.60 -1.18 0.49
CA THR A 203 -7.73 -0.16 -0.11
C THR A 203 -7.72 1.13 0.70
N ALA A 204 -8.87 1.62 1.18
CA ALA A 204 -8.94 2.83 1.99
C ALA A 204 -8.15 2.67 3.30
N GLY A 205 -8.27 1.51 3.93
CA GLY A 205 -7.53 1.16 5.14
C GLY A 205 -6.02 1.11 4.90
N CYS A 206 -5.60 0.50 3.79
CA CYS A 206 -4.19 0.46 3.38
C CYS A 206 -3.61 1.85 3.06
N VAL A 207 -4.40 2.75 2.47
CA VAL A 207 -3.99 4.14 2.22
C VAL A 207 -3.81 4.89 3.54
N HIS A 208 -4.76 4.78 4.48
CA HIS A 208 -4.62 5.40 5.80
C HIS A 208 -3.41 4.86 6.58
N LEU A 209 -3.15 3.56 6.50
CA LEU A 209 -1.96 2.94 7.07
C LEU A 209 -0.67 3.50 6.45
N THR A 210 -0.63 3.65 5.12
CA THR A 210 0.53 4.20 4.41
C THR A 210 0.76 5.66 4.80
N VAL A 211 -0.30 6.49 4.88
CA VAL A 211 -0.21 7.87 5.38
C VAL A 211 0.32 7.91 6.80
N ALA A 212 -0.16 7.02 7.68
CA ALA A 212 0.27 6.95 9.07
C ALA A 212 1.77 6.59 9.18
N SER A 213 2.20 5.59 8.42
CA SER A 213 3.57 5.10 8.38
C SER A 213 4.54 6.17 7.85
N VAL A 214 4.21 6.82 6.73
CA VAL A 214 5.00 7.94 6.19
C VAL A 214 5.03 9.13 7.15
N SER A 215 3.90 9.46 7.79
CA SER A 215 3.85 10.55 8.78
C SER A 215 4.70 10.25 10.02
N LEU A 216 4.77 8.97 10.42
CA LEU A 216 5.62 8.51 11.52
C LEU A 216 7.10 8.65 11.18
N GLU A 217 7.49 8.30 9.96
CA GLU A 217 8.86 8.47 9.46
C GLU A 217 9.26 9.95 9.38
N LEU A 218 8.33 10.83 9.03
CA LEU A 218 8.50 12.29 9.04
C LEU A 218 8.49 12.91 10.46
N GLY A 219 8.21 12.13 11.52
CA GLY A 219 8.13 12.62 12.90
C GLY A 219 6.82 13.35 13.24
N ALA A 220 5.82 13.34 12.34
CA ALA A 220 4.52 13.93 12.57
C ALA A 220 3.59 12.99 13.37
N PHE A 221 3.89 12.78 14.65
CA PHE A 221 3.25 11.77 15.50
C PHE A 221 1.72 11.90 15.63
N SER A 222 1.18 13.13 15.71
CA SER A 222 -0.27 13.35 15.78
C SER A 222 -0.98 12.86 14.52
N LYS A 223 -0.46 13.24 13.34
CA LYS A 223 -0.99 12.78 12.04
C LYS A 223 -0.84 11.27 11.85
N ALA A 224 0.25 10.70 12.35
CA ALA A 224 0.44 9.26 12.35
C ALA A 224 -0.63 8.55 13.18
N MET A 225 -0.92 9.05 14.39
CA MET A 225 -1.98 8.51 15.25
C MET A 225 -3.35 8.57 14.56
N ASP A 226 -3.72 9.71 14.00
CA ASP A 226 -5.00 9.87 13.29
C ASP A 226 -5.12 8.88 12.12
N GLY A 227 -4.03 8.69 11.37
CA GLY A 227 -3.98 7.74 10.27
C GLY A 227 -4.14 6.28 10.73
N PHE A 228 -3.45 5.89 11.82
CA PHE A 228 -3.59 4.55 12.38
C PHE A 228 -5.00 4.30 12.92
N GLN A 229 -5.63 5.27 13.59
CA GLN A 229 -7.01 5.14 14.08
C GLN A 229 -8.00 4.95 12.93
N LYS A 230 -7.87 5.71 11.84
CA LYS A 230 -8.70 5.52 10.63
C LYS A 230 -8.48 4.16 9.99
N ALA A 231 -7.23 3.73 9.86
CA ALA A 231 -6.91 2.40 9.33
C ALA A 231 -7.48 1.27 10.22
N LEU A 232 -7.40 1.43 11.55
CA LEU A 232 -7.96 0.49 12.53
C LEU A 232 -9.48 0.36 12.39
N ALA A 233 -10.20 1.48 12.28
CA ALA A 233 -11.65 1.48 12.13
C ALA A 233 -12.10 0.76 10.84
N VAL A 234 -11.38 0.96 9.73
CA VAL A 234 -11.62 0.26 8.47
C VAL A 234 -11.32 -1.24 8.59
N ALA A 235 -10.21 -1.59 9.23
CA ALA A 235 -9.82 -2.99 9.38
C ALA A 235 -10.82 -3.78 10.26
N GLN A 236 -11.35 -3.15 11.30
CA GLN A 236 -12.38 -3.74 12.17
C GLN A 236 -13.72 -3.88 11.45
N SER A 237 -14.17 -2.87 10.69
CA SER A 237 -15.45 -2.95 9.98
C SER A 237 -15.46 -4.04 8.91
N GLN A 238 -14.31 -4.35 8.33
CA GLN A 238 -14.16 -5.37 7.29
C GLN A 238 -13.69 -6.74 7.82
N ASN A 239 -13.37 -6.85 9.11
CA ASN A 239 -12.75 -8.04 9.70
C ASN A 239 -11.45 -8.47 8.96
N ASP A 240 -10.65 -7.51 8.50
CA ASP A 240 -9.38 -7.77 7.81
C ASP A 240 -8.24 -7.92 8.83
N ASN A 241 -7.96 -9.17 9.20
CA ASN A 241 -6.88 -9.49 10.15
C ASN A 241 -5.49 -9.09 9.64
N THR A 242 -5.27 -9.08 8.32
CA THR A 242 -3.96 -8.70 7.75
C THR A 242 -3.71 -7.22 7.96
N LEU A 243 -4.71 -6.40 7.66
CA LEU A 243 -4.65 -4.96 7.88
C LEU A 243 -4.58 -4.64 9.38
N LEU A 244 -5.38 -5.31 10.22
CA LEU A 244 -5.32 -5.16 11.68
C LEU A 244 -3.91 -5.40 12.22
N LEU A 245 -3.28 -6.50 11.81
CA LEU A 245 -1.92 -6.83 12.22
C LEU A 245 -0.94 -5.73 11.82
N GLN A 246 -0.99 -5.25 10.57
CA GLN A 246 -0.11 -4.17 10.11
C GLN A 246 -0.33 -2.86 10.88
N VAL A 247 -1.58 -2.52 11.21
CA VAL A 247 -1.90 -1.34 12.03
C VAL A 247 -1.31 -1.47 13.43
N TYR A 248 -1.42 -2.64 14.08
CA TYR A 248 -0.84 -2.85 15.40
C TYR A 248 0.70 -2.82 15.40
N VAL A 249 1.34 -3.33 14.35
CA VAL A 249 2.79 -3.19 14.12
C VAL A 249 3.20 -1.72 13.97
N GLY A 250 2.41 -0.91 13.26
CA GLY A 250 2.66 0.52 13.13
C GLY A 250 2.43 1.28 14.45
N LEU A 251 1.40 0.93 15.20
CA LEU A 251 1.10 1.51 16.51
C LEU A 251 2.17 1.17 17.55
N SER A 252 2.70 -0.07 17.56
CA SER A 252 3.79 -0.43 18.47
C SER A 252 5.04 0.40 18.20
N GLU A 253 5.39 0.61 16.92
CA GLU A 253 6.52 1.47 16.54
C GLU A 253 6.27 2.94 16.96
N LEU A 254 5.05 3.44 16.78
CA LEU A 254 4.66 4.78 17.23
C LEU A 254 4.85 4.96 18.74
N TRP A 255 4.30 4.05 19.56
CA TRP A 255 4.42 4.11 21.01
C TRP A 255 5.86 3.96 21.49
N ARG A 256 6.65 3.12 20.82
CA ARG A 256 8.08 2.97 21.08
C ARG A 256 8.84 4.28 20.83
N ARG A 257 8.53 5.01 19.75
CA ARG A 257 9.10 6.34 19.48
C ARG A 257 8.65 7.39 20.50
N LEU A 258 7.43 7.28 21.02
CA LEU A 258 6.91 8.12 22.10
C LEU A 258 7.43 7.73 23.50
N ARG A 259 8.27 6.69 23.61
CA ARG A 259 8.82 6.15 24.87
C ARG A 259 7.76 5.59 25.84
N ASP A 260 6.60 5.21 25.32
CA ASP A 260 5.58 4.47 26.07
C ASP A 260 5.73 2.97 25.81
N ALA A 261 6.56 2.30 26.62
CA ALA A 261 6.88 0.90 26.46
C ALA A 261 5.69 -0.03 26.73
N GLU A 262 4.82 0.32 27.68
CA GLU A 262 3.65 -0.50 28.04
C GLU A 262 2.67 -0.60 26.88
N ARG A 263 2.32 0.54 26.26
CA ARG A 263 1.43 0.55 25.10
C ARG A 263 2.06 -0.08 23.87
N ALA A 264 3.38 0.07 23.71
CA ALA A 264 4.11 -0.58 22.62
C ALA A 264 4.03 -2.11 22.72
N VAL A 265 4.27 -2.68 23.90
CA VAL A 265 4.16 -4.12 24.16
C VAL A 265 2.72 -4.59 23.95
N ALA A 266 1.72 -3.85 24.46
CA ALA A 266 0.32 -4.21 24.28
C ALA A 266 -0.10 -4.26 22.80
N CYS A 267 0.37 -3.32 21.97
CA CYS A 267 0.12 -3.32 20.54
C CYS A 267 0.85 -4.47 19.83
N ALA A 268 2.14 -4.68 20.15
CA ALA A 268 2.94 -5.74 19.55
C ALA A 268 2.41 -7.15 19.90
N ALA A 269 1.97 -7.37 21.14
CA ALA A 269 1.34 -8.61 21.58
C ALA A 269 0.09 -8.93 20.75
N ARG A 270 -0.81 -7.94 20.57
CA ARG A 270 -1.99 -8.10 19.69
C ARG A 270 -1.62 -8.44 18.26
N ALA A 271 -0.56 -7.83 17.71
CA ALA A 271 -0.07 -8.18 16.37
C ALA A 271 0.45 -9.62 16.30
N CYS A 272 1.19 -10.08 17.32
CA CYS A 272 1.67 -11.46 17.43
C CYS A 272 0.52 -12.46 17.53
N ASP A 273 -0.49 -12.19 18.35
CA ASP A 273 -1.67 -13.05 18.52
C ASP A 273 -2.45 -13.21 17.20
N LEU A 274 -2.65 -12.10 16.48
CA LEU A 274 -3.27 -12.12 15.15
C LEU A 274 -2.44 -12.95 14.15
N GLY A 275 -1.11 -12.91 14.26
CA GLY A 275 -0.21 -13.68 13.43
C GLY A 275 -0.06 -15.16 13.82
N ARG A 276 -0.52 -15.58 15.01
CA ARG A 276 -0.49 -16.98 15.48
C ARG A 276 -1.83 -17.71 15.34
N GLY A 277 -2.93 -16.99 15.09
CA GLY A 277 -4.27 -17.58 15.03
C GLY A 277 -4.46 -18.62 13.91
N PRO A 278 -5.51 -19.46 13.95
CA PRO A 278 -5.77 -20.51 12.94
C PRO A 278 -6.02 -19.99 11.52
N ARG A 279 -6.29 -18.68 11.36
CA ARG A 279 -6.36 -17.99 10.06
C ARG A 279 -5.01 -17.47 9.57
N ALA A 280 -3.92 -17.77 10.28
CA ALA A 280 -2.58 -17.21 10.04
C ALA A 280 -1.69 -18.03 9.10
N ALA A 281 -2.12 -19.22 8.67
CA ALA A 281 -1.37 -20.01 7.69
C ALA A 281 -1.09 -19.23 6.38
N ASP A 282 -1.94 -18.25 6.05
CA ASP A 282 -1.83 -17.40 4.86
C ASP A 282 -1.40 -15.95 5.18
N LEU A 283 -1.26 -15.58 6.46
CA LEU A 283 -0.86 -14.23 6.86
C LEU A 283 0.63 -14.05 6.62
N ASN A 284 0.98 -13.72 5.37
CA ASN A 284 2.26 -13.18 4.90
C ASN A 284 3.36 -13.23 5.96
N THR A 285 4.24 -14.23 5.87
CA THR A 285 5.38 -14.46 6.77
C THR A 285 6.15 -13.18 7.09
N ARG A 286 6.24 -12.22 6.16
CA ARG A 286 6.85 -10.90 6.38
C ARG A 286 6.17 -10.06 7.47
N HIS A 287 4.85 -10.05 7.56
CA HIS A 287 4.12 -9.24 8.54
C HIS A 287 4.13 -9.90 9.92
N HIS A 288 4.04 -11.23 9.97
CA HIS A 288 4.25 -11.97 11.20
C HIS A 288 5.67 -11.74 11.75
N ARG A 289 6.70 -11.83 10.89
CA ARG A 289 8.08 -11.48 11.25
C ARG A 289 8.21 -10.05 11.75
N ALA A 290 7.54 -9.09 11.10
CA ALA A 290 7.52 -7.71 11.57
C ALA A 290 6.88 -7.56 12.95
N ALA A 291 5.81 -8.32 13.26
CA ALA A 291 5.21 -8.35 14.58
C ALA A 291 6.16 -8.89 15.66
N LEU A 292 6.87 -10.00 15.37
CA LEU A 292 7.89 -10.55 16.27
C LEU A 292 9.02 -9.54 16.53
N LEU A 293 9.52 -8.87 15.47
CA LEU A 293 10.54 -7.82 15.60
C LEU A 293 10.06 -6.66 16.48
N GLN A 294 8.83 -6.21 16.28
CA GLN A 294 8.25 -5.13 17.08
C GLN A 294 8.04 -5.54 18.54
N MET A 295 7.66 -6.80 18.79
CA MET A 295 7.54 -7.34 20.14
C MET A 295 8.89 -7.35 20.86
N ALA A 296 9.92 -7.90 20.22
CA ALA A 296 11.28 -7.90 20.77
C ALA A 296 11.77 -6.47 21.04
N ALA A 297 11.54 -5.53 20.11
CA ALA A 297 11.93 -4.13 20.28
C ALA A 297 11.17 -3.43 21.43
N ALA A 298 9.88 -3.74 21.60
CA ALA A 298 9.06 -3.18 22.68
C ALA A 298 9.47 -3.72 24.06
N LEU A 299 9.71 -5.03 24.17
CA LEU A 299 10.20 -5.67 25.41
C LEU A 299 11.59 -5.15 25.80
N ARG A 300 12.47 -4.96 24.81
CA ARG A 300 13.80 -4.36 25.04
C ARG A 300 13.69 -2.93 25.57
N ALA A 301 12.74 -2.13 25.06
CA ALA A 301 12.46 -0.79 25.55
C ALA A 301 11.87 -0.77 26.98
N ARG A 302 11.20 -1.86 27.39
CA ARG A 302 10.68 -2.06 28.76
C ARG A 302 11.73 -2.57 29.74
N GLY A 303 12.81 -3.20 29.25
CA GLY A 303 13.89 -3.79 30.06
C GLY A 303 13.78 -5.32 30.24
N GLU A 304 12.81 -5.97 29.61
CA GLU A 304 12.57 -7.42 29.67
C GLU A 304 13.44 -8.14 28.62
N LEU A 305 14.76 -8.18 28.85
CA LEU A 305 15.73 -8.67 27.87
C LEU A 305 15.65 -10.18 27.59
N GLY A 306 15.23 -10.99 28.58
CA GLY A 306 15.07 -12.43 28.42
C GLY A 306 13.98 -12.76 27.41
N ASP A 307 12.76 -12.27 27.66
CA ASP A 307 11.63 -12.46 26.76
C ASP A 307 11.91 -11.86 25.36
N ALA A 308 12.58 -10.70 25.29
CA ALA A 308 12.98 -10.11 24.02
C ALA A 308 13.92 -11.01 23.21
N HIS A 309 14.81 -11.75 23.87
CA HIS A 309 15.72 -12.70 23.23
C HIS A 309 14.95 -13.89 22.64
N ASP A 310 13.95 -14.40 23.35
CA ASP A 310 13.13 -15.53 22.88
C ASP A 310 12.37 -15.18 21.59
N TYR A 311 11.77 -13.98 21.53
CA TYR A 311 11.12 -13.50 20.29
C TYR A 311 12.11 -13.26 19.13
N CYS A 312 13.39 -12.98 19.42
CA CYS A 312 14.46 -12.91 18.43
C CYS A 312 14.94 -14.29 17.94
N ASN A 313 14.70 -15.35 18.71
CA ASN A 313 15.06 -16.73 18.34
C ASN A 313 13.90 -17.44 17.62
N ASP A 314 12.66 -17.03 17.87
CA ASP A 314 11.45 -17.54 17.22
C ASP A 314 11.34 -17.20 15.72
N PHE A 315 12.35 -16.59 15.09
CA PHE A 315 12.37 -16.39 13.64
C PHE A 315 12.55 -17.73 12.93
N PRO A 316 11.55 -18.25 12.20
CA PRO A 316 11.75 -19.46 11.42
C PRO A 316 12.79 -19.17 10.34
N PHE A 317 13.94 -19.84 10.45
CA PHE A 317 15.02 -19.83 9.47
C PHE A 317 14.45 -20.07 8.06
N GLY A 318 14.38 -19.00 7.28
CA GLY A 318 13.97 -19.00 5.90
C GLY A 318 14.44 -17.68 5.31
N THR A 319 15.55 -17.75 4.57
CA THR A 319 16.34 -16.68 3.93
C THR A 319 15.72 -15.27 3.98
N PRO A 320 16.38 -14.26 4.58
CA PRO A 320 15.88 -12.90 4.54
C PRO A 320 15.92 -12.36 3.11
N PRO A 321 14.86 -11.71 2.58
CA PRO A 321 15.08 -10.66 1.62
C PRO A 321 15.84 -9.56 2.36
N THR A 322 16.89 -9.04 1.73
CA THR A 322 17.84 -8.05 2.23
C THR A 322 17.15 -6.83 2.86
N LEU A 323 16.76 -6.93 4.12
CA LEU A 323 16.59 -5.80 5.02
C LEU A 323 18.00 -5.39 5.45
N ARG A 324 18.28 -4.08 5.39
CA ARG A 324 19.63 -3.54 5.51
C ARG A 324 20.37 -4.16 6.70
N GLU A 325 21.60 -4.62 6.46
CA GLU A 325 22.54 -4.97 7.53
C GLU A 325 22.74 -3.83 8.54
N SER A 326 22.41 -2.57 8.20
CA SER A 326 22.41 -1.46 9.15
C SER A 326 21.43 -1.64 10.31
N ASP A 327 20.28 -2.28 10.08
CA ASP A 327 19.25 -2.43 11.12
C ASP A 327 19.63 -3.60 12.04
N LEU A 328 20.20 -4.68 11.48
CA LEU A 328 20.76 -5.81 12.24
C LEU A 328 22.03 -5.43 13.01
N ASN A 329 22.91 -4.63 12.41
CA ASN A 329 24.15 -4.20 13.07
C ASN A 329 23.89 -3.18 14.19
N SER A 330 22.83 -2.36 14.11
CA SER A 330 22.41 -1.52 15.24
C SER A 330 21.88 -2.35 16.43
N VAL A 331 21.36 -3.55 16.17
CA VAL A 331 20.86 -4.47 17.20
C VAL A 331 21.99 -5.25 17.86
N LEU A 332 23.10 -5.50 17.13
CA LEU A 332 24.26 -6.29 17.58
C LEU A 332 25.43 -5.44 18.12
N SER A 333 25.58 -4.18 17.71
CA SER A 333 26.74 -3.34 18.08
C SER A 333 26.77 -2.88 19.54
N ASP A 334 25.65 -2.96 20.26
CA ASP A 334 25.60 -2.57 21.68
C ASP A 334 26.15 -3.65 22.62
N HIS A 335 26.41 -4.88 22.13
CA HIS A 335 27.00 -5.94 22.94
C HIS A 335 28.50 -5.78 23.20
N SER A 336 29.25 -5.05 22.38
CA SER A 336 30.69 -4.85 22.57
C SER A 336 31.05 -3.68 23.50
N SER A 337 30.13 -2.74 23.72
CA SER A 337 30.39 -1.52 24.49
C SER A 337 30.18 -1.68 25.99
N GLN A 338 29.37 -2.68 26.41
CA GLN A 338 29.03 -2.90 27.81
C GLN A 338 29.90 -3.96 28.51
N GLN A 339 30.68 -4.76 27.78
CA GLN A 339 31.63 -5.72 28.38
C GLN A 339 33.02 -5.13 28.65
N ALA A 340 33.33 -3.93 28.15
CA ALA A 340 34.65 -3.32 28.31
C ALA A 340 34.80 -2.39 29.54
N THR A 341 33.72 -2.08 30.26
CA THR A 341 33.75 -1.13 31.40
C THR A 341 33.60 -1.80 32.76
N SER A 342 33.66 -3.14 32.86
CA SER A 342 33.58 -3.87 34.14
C SER A 342 34.88 -4.56 34.55
N SER A 343 36.02 -4.16 33.98
CA SER A 343 37.33 -4.72 34.36
C SER A 343 38.46 -3.69 34.24
N VAL A 344 38.46 -2.66 35.09
CA VAL A 344 39.65 -2.02 35.70
C VAL A 344 39.23 -1.43 37.04
#